data_AF-A0A1Q5LCW4-F1
#
_entry.id   AF-A0A1Q5LCW4-F1
#
_cell.length_a   1.000
_cell.length_b   1.000
_cell.length_c   1.000
_cell.angle_alpha   90.00
_cell.angle_beta   90.00
_cell.angle_gamma   90.00
#
_symmetry.space_group_name_H-M   'P 1'
#
loop_
_entity.id
_entity.type
_entity.pdbx_description
1 polymer ?
#
loop_
_entity_poly.entity_id
_entity_poly.type
_entity_poly.pdbx_seq_one_letter_code
_entity_poly.pdbx_strand_id
1 'polypeptide(L)'
;MKAHQGNLAEIAAGHDARKNATTSCVKHVGAVLVRDHSKLDADLKALASKLHVTLPASPSQEQKQELAAVQAKAGSPAYDAAWLTTQDAAHRKTLALIDEELKAGKNAEVKAAARSARPVVEMHLDMVRGGNCHEGKDVGKVHAGSGGHLAASGSSLATAGVVSMAGGGLLAAFGTAWLLRSRRRSAGRS
;
A
#
# COMPACT_ATOMS: atom_id res chain seq x y z
N MET A 1 8.89 1.58 -1.05
CA MET A 1 9.32 0.53 -0.08
C MET A 1 8.26 0.28 0.98
N LYS A 2 8.07 1.16 1.98
CA LYS A 2 7.16 0.91 3.13
C LYS A 2 5.71 0.61 2.73
N ALA A 3 5.15 1.38 1.79
CA ALA A 3 3.78 1.15 1.31
C ALA A 3 3.57 -0.25 0.71
N HIS A 4 4.55 -0.76 -0.05
CA HIS A 4 4.49 -2.11 -0.62
C HIS A 4 4.52 -3.19 0.46
N GLN A 5 5.43 -3.07 1.44
CA GLN A 5 5.48 -4.02 2.56
C GLN A 5 4.21 -3.97 3.42
N GLY A 6 3.64 -2.77 3.61
CA GLY A 6 2.32 -2.56 4.20
C GLY A 6 1.24 -3.36 3.47
N ASN A 7 1.07 -3.14 2.17
CA ASN A 7 0.09 -3.91 1.39
C ASN A 7 0.28 -5.43 1.49
N LEU A 8 1.52 -5.92 1.39
CA LEU A 8 1.80 -7.36 1.53
C LEU A 8 1.42 -7.88 2.94
N ALA A 9 1.66 -7.09 3.99
CA ALA A 9 1.27 -7.43 5.35
C ALA A 9 -0.24 -7.46 5.51
N GLU A 10 -0.96 -6.46 5.00
CA GLU A 10 -2.43 -6.38 5.10
C GLU A 10 -3.14 -7.47 4.28
N ILE A 11 -2.61 -7.83 3.11
CA ILE A 11 -3.10 -8.97 2.32
C ILE A 11 -2.94 -10.26 3.13
N ALA A 12 -1.77 -10.48 3.75
CA ALA A 12 -1.55 -11.64 4.59
C ALA A 12 -2.47 -11.64 5.82
N ALA A 13 -2.63 -10.49 6.49
CA ALA A 13 -3.51 -10.32 7.64
C ALA A 13 -4.97 -10.62 7.31
N GLY A 14 -5.44 -10.17 6.14
CA GLY A 14 -6.81 -10.39 5.70
C GLY A 14 -7.08 -11.85 5.31
N HIS A 15 -6.12 -12.54 4.68
CA HIS A 15 -6.20 -13.98 4.46
C HIS A 15 -6.24 -14.77 5.77
N ASP A 16 -5.41 -14.39 6.74
CA ASP A 16 -5.39 -14.99 8.06
C ASP A 16 -6.73 -14.80 8.79
N ALA A 17 -7.30 -13.59 8.78
CA ALA A 17 -8.59 -13.29 9.39
C ALA A 17 -9.73 -14.11 8.82
N ARG A 18 -9.80 -14.23 7.48
CA ARG A 18 -10.82 -15.06 6.82
C ARG A 18 -10.80 -16.51 7.28
N LYS A 19 -9.63 -17.03 7.66
CA LYS A 19 -9.45 -18.41 8.12
C LYS A 19 -9.67 -18.55 9.63
N ASN A 20 -9.13 -17.63 10.42
CA ASN A 20 -8.91 -17.84 11.85
C ASN A 20 -9.77 -16.96 12.77
N ALA A 21 -10.44 -15.94 12.24
CA ALA A 21 -11.33 -15.12 13.04
C ALA A 21 -12.57 -15.89 13.51
N THR A 22 -13.08 -15.47 14.66
CA THR A 22 -14.25 -16.07 15.30
C THR A 22 -15.55 -15.34 14.96
N THR A 23 -15.49 -14.04 14.66
CA THR A 23 -16.66 -13.23 14.27
C THR A 23 -16.82 -13.08 12.76
N SER A 24 -18.07 -12.94 12.31
CA SER A 24 -18.38 -12.62 10.91
C SER A 24 -17.81 -11.27 10.48
N CYS A 25 -17.88 -10.27 11.37
CA CYS A 25 -17.38 -8.93 11.12
C CYS A 25 -15.88 -8.96 10.77
N VAL A 26 -15.02 -9.58 11.60
CA VAL A 26 -13.58 -9.63 11.32
C VAL A 26 -13.27 -10.41 10.03
N LYS A 27 -14.00 -11.49 9.74
CA LYS A 27 -13.86 -12.21 8.45
C LYS A 27 -14.21 -11.32 7.26
N HIS A 28 -15.27 -10.52 7.38
CA HIS A 28 -15.68 -9.57 6.35
C HIS A 28 -14.62 -8.48 6.15
N VAL A 29 -14.16 -7.83 7.23
CA VAL A 29 -13.09 -6.83 7.15
C VAL A 29 -11.84 -7.43 6.50
N GLY A 30 -11.43 -8.63 6.89
CA GLY A 30 -10.31 -9.34 6.27
C GLY A 30 -10.48 -9.55 4.75
N ALA A 31 -11.69 -9.84 4.28
CA ALA A 31 -11.97 -9.94 2.84
C ALA A 31 -11.87 -8.59 2.10
N VAL A 32 -12.35 -7.52 2.73
CA VAL A 32 -12.23 -6.15 2.20
C VAL A 32 -10.76 -5.72 2.10
N LEU A 33 -9.95 -5.98 3.13
CA LEU A 33 -8.52 -5.68 3.11
C LEU A 33 -7.79 -6.41 1.99
N VAL A 34 -8.03 -7.72 1.81
CA VAL A 34 -7.41 -8.48 0.71
C VAL A 34 -7.74 -7.86 -0.65
N ARG A 35 -9.01 -7.53 -0.90
CA ARG A 35 -9.46 -6.92 -2.16
C ARG A 35 -8.74 -5.60 -2.42
N ASP A 36 -8.80 -4.69 -1.46
CA ASP A 36 -8.36 -3.31 -1.67
C ASP A 36 -6.84 -3.18 -1.66
N HIS A 37 -6.16 -3.84 -0.72
CA HIS A 37 -4.69 -3.82 -0.69
C HIS A 37 -4.07 -4.55 -1.88
N SER A 38 -4.70 -5.58 -2.43
CA SER A 38 -4.23 -6.20 -3.69
C SER A 38 -4.26 -5.22 -4.86
N LYS A 39 -5.32 -4.40 -4.96
CA LYS A 39 -5.41 -3.35 -5.98
C LYS A 39 -4.38 -2.24 -5.74
N LEU A 40 -4.29 -1.73 -4.50
CA LEU A 40 -3.29 -0.72 -4.15
C LEU A 40 -1.86 -1.20 -4.42
N ASP A 41 -1.58 -2.50 -4.20
CA ASP A 41 -0.28 -3.08 -4.45
C ASP A 41 0.06 -3.22 -5.93
N ALA A 42 -0.92 -3.61 -6.75
CA ALA A 42 -0.78 -3.67 -8.20
C ALA A 42 -0.47 -2.27 -8.77
N ASP A 43 -1.24 -1.26 -8.36
CA ASP A 43 -1.05 0.14 -8.79
C ASP A 43 0.33 0.65 -8.34
N LEU A 44 0.76 0.33 -7.11
CA LEU A 44 2.08 0.70 -6.59
C LEU A 44 3.23 0.00 -7.32
N LYS A 45 3.10 -1.28 -7.68
CA LYS A 45 4.08 -2.03 -8.47
C LYS A 45 4.25 -1.43 -9.86
N ALA A 46 3.15 -1.05 -10.51
CA ALA A 46 3.19 -0.38 -11.81
C ALA A 46 3.94 0.96 -11.73
N LEU A 47 3.64 1.78 -10.72
CA LEU A 47 4.35 3.03 -10.48
C LEU A 47 5.84 2.81 -10.17
N ALA A 48 6.17 1.83 -9.33
CA ALA A 48 7.55 1.52 -8.99
C ALA A 48 8.35 1.08 -10.23
N SER A 49 7.74 0.27 -11.11
CA SER A 49 8.34 -0.12 -12.40
C SER A 49 8.62 1.11 -13.28
N LYS A 50 7.63 1.99 -13.44
CA LYS A 50 7.77 3.26 -14.19
C LYS A 50 8.89 4.15 -13.65
N LEU A 51 9.06 4.17 -12.33
CA LEU A 51 10.07 4.98 -11.64
C LEU A 51 11.40 4.23 -11.44
N HIS A 52 11.55 3.01 -11.97
CA HIS A 52 12.73 2.15 -11.81
C HIS A 52 13.13 1.93 -10.34
N VAL A 53 12.14 1.80 -9.45
CA VAL A 53 12.32 1.53 -8.03
C VAL A 53 12.14 0.05 -7.74
N THR A 54 13.19 -0.60 -7.23
CA THR A 54 13.11 -1.98 -6.75
C THR A 54 12.28 -2.06 -5.48
N LEU A 55 11.29 -2.95 -5.45
CA LEU A 55 10.44 -3.20 -4.28
C LEU A 55 10.90 -4.44 -3.50
N PRO A 56 10.72 -4.47 -2.16
CA PRO A 56 11.05 -5.63 -1.36
C PRO A 56 10.03 -6.76 -1.59
N ALA A 57 10.46 -8.01 -1.63
CA ALA A 57 9.56 -9.13 -1.96
C ALA A 57 8.67 -9.62 -0.79
N SER A 58 8.78 -9.04 0.40
CA SER A 58 8.02 -9.50 1.57
C SER A 58 7.75 -8.38 2.58
N PRO A 59 6.79 -8.57 3.50
CA PRO A 59 6.60 -7.70 4.65
C PRO A 59 7.91 -7.48 5.43
N SER A 60 7.99 -6.40 6.18
CA SER A 60 9.12 -6.17 7.08
C SER A 60 9.18 -7.24 8.18
N GLN A 61 10.32 -7.38 8.83
CA GLN A 61 10.45 -8.33 9.94
C GLN A 61 9.50 -7.99 11.11
N GLU A 62 9.34 -6.70 11.42
CA GLU A 62 8.38 -6.19 12.41
C GLU A 62 6.95 -6.62 12.06
N GLN A 63 6.51 -6.41 10.82
CA GLN A 63 5.18 -6.81 10.36
C GLN A 63 4.98 -8.33 10.42
N LYS A 64 5.99 -9.13 10.08
CA LYS A 64 5.92 -10.60 10.21
C LYS A 64 5.75 -11.04 11.66
N GLN A 65 6.43 -10.37 12.60
CA GLN A 65 6.32 -10.67 14.02
C GLN A 65 4.94 -10.29 14.57
N GLU A 66 4.40 -9.14 14.18
CA GLU A 66 3.04 -8.73 14.53
C GLU A 66 2.00 -9.74 14.02
N LEU A 67 2.09 -10.15 12.75
CA LEU A 67 1.21 -11.16 12.18
C LEU A 67 1.31 -12.51 12.89
N ALA A 68 2.53 -12.97 13.18
CA ALA A 68 2.73 -14.21 13.92
C ALA A 68 2.14 -14.17 15.34
N ALA A 69 2.25 -13.02 16.02
CA ALA A 69 1.69 -12.83 17.36
C ALA A 69 0.15 -12.85 17.36
N VAL A 70 -0.50 -12.37 16.30
CA VAL A 70 -1.95 -12.48 16.10
C VAL A 70 -2.33 -13.93 15.77
N GLN A 71 -1.63 -14.54 14.81
CA GLN A 71 -1.89 -15.92 14.36
C GLN A 71 -1.76 -16.95 15.48
N ALA A 72 -0.87 -16.73 16.46
CA ALA A 72 -0.74 -17.58 17.65
C ALA A 72 -2.02 -17.69 18.50
N LYS A 73 -3.03 -16.83 18.27
CA LYS A 73 -4.31 -16.81 18.97
C LYS A 73 -5.46 -17.40 18.14
N ALA A 74 -5.17 -17.93 16.93
CA ALA A 74 -6.14 -18.39 15.95
C ALA A 74 -7.29 -19.22 16.54
N GLY A 75 -8.52 -18.96 16.09
CA GLY A 75 -9.72 -19.69 16.51
C GLY A 75 -10.26 -19.33 17.90
N SER A 76 -9.66 -18.35 18.60
CA SER A 76 -10.14 -17.88 19.90
C SER A 76 -10.65 -16.43 19.83
N PRO A 77 -11.49 -15.96 20.78
CA PRO A 77 -11.89 -14.54 20.84
C PRO A 77 -10.69 -13.58 20.99
N ALA A 78 -9.58 -14.05 21.56
CA ALA A 78 -8.36 -13.26 21.66
C ALA A 78 -7.70 -13.00 20.29
N TYR A 79 -8.00 -13.82 19.28
CA TYR A 79 -7.60 -13.55 17.89
C TYR A 79 -8.22 -12.26 17.40
N ASP A 80 -9.54 -12.14 17.44
CA ASP A 80 -10.29 -11.02 16.88
C ASP A 80 -9.85 -9.70 17.55
N ALA A 81 -9.71 -9.69 18.87
CA ALA A 81 -9.25 -8.51 19.61
C ALA A 81 -7.81 -8.09 19.24
N ALA A 82 -6.89 -9.07 19.14
CA ALA A 82 -5.52 -8.81 18.74
C ALA A 82 -5.44 -8.30 17.29
N TRP A 83 -6.18 -8.95 16.39
CA TRP A 83 -6.25 -8.57 14.98
C TRP A 83 -6.76 -7.14 14.82
N LEU A 84 -7.90 -6.80 15.43
CA LEU A 84 -8.47 -5.45 15.34
C LEU A 84 -7.53 -4.37 15.90
N THR A 85 -6.85 -4.66 17.01
CA THR A 85 -5.88 -3.73 17.61
C THR A 85 -4.68 -3.50 16.69
N THR A 86 -4.11 -4.57 16.13
CA THR A 86 -3.00 -4.48 15.17
C THR A 86 -3.42 -3.69 13.93
N GLN A 87 -4.63 -3.93 13.42
CA GLN A 87 -5.16 -3.27 12.24
C GLN A 87 -5.42 -1.77 12.46
N ASP A 88 -6.01 -1.36 13.59
CA ASP A 88 -6.17 0.07 13.94
C ASP A 88 -4.81 0.79 13.97
N ALA A 89 -3.81 0.20 14.63
CA ALA A 89 -2.48 0.77 14.72
C ALA A 89 -1.79 0.88 13.34
N ALA A 90 -1.85 -0.17 12.52
CA ALA A 90 -1.24 -0.21 11.20
C ALA A 90 -1.86 0.83 10.25
N HIS A 91 -3.19 0.97 10.26
CA HIS A 91 -3.89 1.94 9.42
C HIS A 91 -3.62 3.38 9.84
N ARG A 92 -3.55 3.68 11.15
CA ARG A 92 -3.12 5.01 11.65
C ARG A 92 -1.69 5.35 11.21
N LYS A 93 -0.76 4.42 11.36
CA LYS A 93 0.64 4.58 10.92
C LYS A 93 0.70 4.85 9.42
N THR A 94 -0.11 4.15 8.63
CA THR A 94 -0.18 4.33 7.18
C THR A 94 -0.78 5.67 6.77
N LEU A 95 -1.86 6.13 7.42
CA LEU A 95 -2.42 7.47 7.16
C LEU A 95 -1.41 8.58 7.48
N ALA A 96 -0.67 8.48 8.58
CA ALA A 96 0.37 9.44 8.91
C ALA A 96 1.48 9.49 7.83
N LEU A 97 1.87 8.33 7.28
CA LEU A 97 2.84 8.26 6.18
C LEU A 97 2.29 8.84 4.88
N ILE A 98 1.02 8.60 4.58
CA ILE A 98 0.33 9.18 3.42
C ILE A 98 0.29 10.71 3.56
N ASP A 99 -0.16 11.23 4.71
CA ASP A 99 -0.27 12.67 4.95
C ASP A 99 1.09 13.37 4.86
N GLU A 100 2.15 12.73 5.35
CA GLU A 100 3.52 13.25 5.20
C GLU A 100 3.97 13.26 3.73
N GLU A 101 3.69 12.22 2.94
CA GLU A 101 3.99 12.21 1.51
C GLU A 101 3.20 13.30 0.76
N LEU A 102 1.94 13.53 1.14
CA LEU A 102 1.11 14.59 0.56
C LEU A 102 1.66 15.98 0.89
N LYS A 103 2.16 16.17 2.11
CA LYS A 103 2.71 17.45 2.57
C LYS A 103 4.10 17.72 2.00
N ALA A 104 5.02 16.76 2.14
CA ALA A 104 6.46 16.95 1.93
C ALA A 104 7.04 16.18 0.72
N GLY A 105 6.24 15.31 0.10
CA GLY A 105 6.63 14.56 -1.09
C GLY A 105 6.99 15.45 -2.28
N LYS A 106 7.92 14.98 -3.11
CA LYS A 106 8.47 15.72 -4.26
C LYS A 106 8.02 15.17 -5.61
N ASN A 107 7.80 13.86 -5.71
CA ASN A 107 7.42 13.24 -6.97
C ASN A 107 5.89 13.34 -7.14
N ALA A 108 5.44 14.02 -8.19
CA ALA A 108 4.02 14.28 -8.41
C ALA A 108 3.17 13.01 -8.56
N GLU A 109 3.72 11.96 -9.17
CA GLU A 109 3.05 10.67 -9.36
C GLU A 109 2.92 9.90 -8.05
N VAL A 110 3.96 9.93 -7.20
CA VAL A 110 3.91 9.33 -5.86
C VAL A 110 2.86 10.05 -4.99
N LYS A 111 2.81 11.39 -5.05
CA LYS A 111 1.75 12.15 -4.36
C LYS A 111 0.36 11.82 -4.90
N ALA A 112 0.22 11.58 -6.21
CA ALA A 112 -1.07 11.21 -6.81
C ALA A 112 -1.53 9.82 -6.35
N ALA A 113 -0.61 8.87 -6.26
CA ALA A 113 -0.88 7.55 -5.68
C ALA A 113 -1.28 7.67 -4.19
N ALA A 114 -0.55 8.47 -3.40
CA ALA A 114 -0.88 8.73 -2.00
C ALA A 114 -2.28 9.36 -1.82
N ARG A 115 -2.65 10.34 -2.65
CA ARG A 115 -3.99 10.96 -2.65
C ARG A 115 -5.09 9.94 -2.92
N SER A 116 -4.85 9.03 -3.85
CA SER A 116 -5.82 8.01 -4.25
C SER A 116 -5.97 6.92 -3.18
N ALA A 117 -4.89 6.59 -2.48
CA ALA A 117 -4.90 5.58 -1.42
C ALA A 117 -5.54 6.06 -0.12
N ARG A 118 -5.38 7.34 0.23
CA ARG A 118 -5.84 7.92 1.50
C ARG A 118 -7.29 7.56 1.88
N PRO A 119 -8.32 7.80 1.04
CA PRO A 119 -9.72 7.51 1.42
C PRO A 119 -9.97 6.02 1.63
N VAL A 120 -9.23 5.15 0.96
CA VAL A 120 -9.33 3.69 1.14
C VAL A 120 -8.81 3.28 2.52
N VAL A 121 -7.61 3.77 2.88
CA VAL A 121 -7.00 3.48 4.20
C VAL A 121 -7.81 4.09 5.35
N GLU A 122 -8.41 5.27 5.13
CA GLU A 122 -9.31 5.91 6.11
C GLU A 122 -10.58 5.10 6.35
N MET A 123 -11.20 4.59 5.28
CA MET A 123 -12.32 3.67 5.38
C MET A 123 -11.94 2.39 6.14
N HIS A 124 -10.79 1.79 5.84
CA HIS A 124 -10.33 0.59 6.57
C HIS A 124 -10.10 0.89 8.05
N LEU A 125 -9.52 2.04 8.40
CA LEU A 125 -9.39 2.48 9.79
C LEU A 125 -10.75 2.59 10.48
N ASP A 126 -11.76 3.14 9.80
CA ASP A 126 -13.12 3.25 10.35
C ASP A 126 -13.71 1.86 10.68
N MET A 127 -13.40 0.84 9.89
CA MET A 127 -13.86 -0.54 10.11
C MET A 127 -13.24 -1.22 11.34
N VAL A 128 -12.09 -0.75 11.82
CA VAL A 128 -11.35 -1.36 12.95
C VAL A 128 -11.13 -0.39 14.12
N ARG A 129 -11.72 0.80 14.07
CA ARG A 129 -11.37 1.93 14.94
C ARG A 129 -11.46 1.58 16.42
N GLY A 130 -10.36 1.87 17.12
CA GLY A 130 -10.24 1.65 18.56
C GLY A 130 -10.16 0.17 18.94
N GLY A 131 -9.76 -0.71 18.01
CA GLY A 131 -9.73 -2.14 18.22
C GLY A 131 -11.11 -2.80 18.22
N ASN A 132 -12.12 -2.12 17.68
CA ASN A 132 -13.48 -2.64 17.56
C ASN A 132 -13.82 -2.88 16.10
N CYS A 133 -14.53 -3.96 15.82
CA CYS A 133 -15.01 -4.24 14.49
C CYS A 133 -16.30 -3.47 14.23
N HIS A 134 -16.29 -2.68 13.16
CA HIS A 134 -17.47 -2.03 12.63
C HIS A 134 -17.75 -2.68 11.28
N GLU A 135 -18.92 -3.29 11.13
CA GLU A 135 -19.40 -3.67 9.81
C GLU A 135 -19.57 -2.37 9.03
N GLY A 136 -18.57 -2.06 8.20
CA GLY A 136 -18.63 -0.90 7.33
C GLY A 136 -19.92 -0.98 6.55
N LYS A 137 -20.64 0.13 6.40
CA LYS A 137 -21.65 0.21 5.35
C LYS A 137 -20.91 -0.16 4.06
N ASP A 138 -21.35 -1.21 3.36
CA ASP A 138 -20.78 -1.61 2.07
C ASP A 138 -20.65 -0.37 1.19
N VAL A 139 -19.47 0.23 1.16
CA VAL A 139 -19.16 1.30 0.22
C VAL A 139 -18.77 0.61 -1.08
N GLY A 140 -19.76 -0.05 -1.67
CA GLY A 140 -19.84 -0.05 -3.12
C GLY A 140 -19.65 1.39 -3.54
N LYS A 141 -18.53 1.68 -4.20
CA LYS A 141 -18.07 3.00 -4.73
C LYS A 141 -17.06 3.81 -3.92
N VAL A 142 -16.28 3.27 -2.98
CA VAL A 142 -14.93 3.88 -2.84
C VAL A 142 -14.15 3.52 -4.11
N HIS A 143 -14.09 4.46 -5.05
CA HIS A 143 -13.17 4.35 -6.18
C HIS A 143 -11.77 4.31 -5.59
N ALA A 144 -11.25 3.11 -5.34
CA ALA A 144 -9.82 2.87 -5.37
C ALA A 144 -9.38 3.42 -6.73
N GLY A 145 -8.84 4.64 -6.74
CA GLY A 145 -8.61 5.42 -7.95
C GLY A 145 -7.99 4.56 -9.04
N SER A 146 -8.28 4.87 -10.29
CA SER A 146 -7.89 4.10 -11.47
C SER A 146 -6.37 4.00 -11.71
N GLY A 147 -5.53 4.21 -10.70
CA GLY A 147 -4.08 4.08 -10.83
C GLY A 147 -3.50 5.03 -11.88
N GLY A 148 -4.14 6.18 -12.12
CA GLY A 148 -3.64 7.15 -13.10
C GLY A 148 -4.09 6.91 -14.54
N HIS A 149 -5.18 6.18 -14.79
CA HIS A 149 -5.92 6.36 -16.05
C HIS A 149 -6.69 7.70 -15.99
N LEU A 150 -5.99 8.81 -16.19
CA LEU A 150 -6.53 9.85 -17.06
C LEU A 150 -6.48 9.26 -18.46
N ALA A 151 -7.55 8.54 -18.80
CA ALA A 151 -7.87 8.29 -20.18
C ALA A 151 -7.83 9.63 -20.89
N ALA A 152 -6.99 9.70 -21.92
CA ALA A 152 -7.04 10.75 -22.92
C ALA A 152 -8.52 10.92 -23.32
N SER A 153 -9.13 12.02 -22.88
CA SER A 153 -10.43 12.44 -23.40
C SER A 153 -10.17 12.87 -24.84
N GLY A 154 -10.47 11.95 -25.75
CA GLY A 154 -10.22 12.08 -27.17
C GLY A 154 -10.95 13.26 -27.79
N SER A 155 -10.28 13.87 -28.76
CA SER A 155 -10.95 14.35 -29.97
C SER A 155 -10.38 13.54 -31.12
N SER A 156 -11.28 12.83 -31.79
CA SER A 156 -11.06 12.00 -32.96
C SER A 156 -10.29 12.74 -34.06
N LEU A 157 -9.32 12.06 -34.67
CA LEU A 157 -9.15 12.06 -36.13
C LEU A 157 -8.25 10.89 -36.53
N ALA A 158 -8.82 10.00 -37.32
CA ALA A 158 -8.16 8.90 -37.98
C ALA A 158 -7.13 9.43 -38.99
N THR A 159 -5.93 8.86 -38.98
CA THR A 159 -5.18 8.62 -40.23
C THR A 159 -4.17 7.50 -40.01
N ALA A 160 -4.21 6.55 -40.94
CA ALA A 160 -3.31 5.41 -41.04
C ALA A 160 -1.86 5.83 -41.32
N GLY A 161 -0.91 5.01 -40.88
CA GLY A 161 0.50 5.15 -41.25
C GLY A 161 1.37 4.07 -40.60
N VAL A 162 1.65 3.00 -41.33
CA VAL A 162 2.66 1.97 -41.03
C VAL A 162 4.06 2.52 -41.32
N VAL A 163 5.02 2.38 -40.38
CA VAL A 163 6.47 2.34 -40.70
C VAL A 163 7.20 1.43 -39.69
N SER A 164 7.99 0.53 -40.26
CA SER A 164 8.85 -0.48 -39.64
C SER A 164 10.20 0.07 -39.14
N MET A 165 10.93 -0.79 -38.42
CA MET A 165 12.41 -0.94 -38.34
C MET A 165 13.15 -0.49 -37.05
N ALA A 166 13.70 -1.51 -36.38
CA ALA A 166 15.10 -1.71 -35.97
C ALA A 166 15.93 -0.64 -35.21
N GLY A 167 16.72 -1.16 -34.25
CA GLY A 167 17.87 -0.51 -33.58
C GLY A 167 17.58 -0.29 -32.09
N GLY A 168 18.34 -0.76 -31.10
CA GLY A 168 19.77 -1.08 -31.04
C GLY A 168 20.37 -0.27 -29.88
N GLY A 169 21.18 -0.92 -29.03
CA GLY A 169 22.16 -0.21 -28.21
C GLY A 169 21.91 -0.14 -26.69
N LEU A 170 22.84 -0.72 -25.96
CA LEU A 170 23.11 -0.52 -24.53
C LEU A 170 23.34 0.97 -24.19
N LEU A 171 23.10 1.37 -22.93
CA LEU A 171 24.18 1.69 -21.98
C LEU A 171 23.65 2.15 -20.61
N ALA A 172 24.55 1.95 -19.65
CA ALA A 172 24.36 1.92 -18.21
C ALA A 172 24.17 3.29 -17.52
N ALA A 173 23.75 3.14 -16.26
CA ALA A 173 24.10 3.93 -15.09
C ALA A 173 23.36 5.26 -14.88
N PHE A 174 22.56 5.32 -13.79
CA PHE A 174 22.76 6.31 -12.73
C PHE A 174 22.22 5.78 -11.39
N GLY A 175 23.09 5.03 -10.70
CA GLY A 175 23.09 5.02 -9.24
C GLY A 175 24.09 6.07 -8.78
N THR A 176 23.65 7.08 -8.02
CA THR A 176 24.41 7.80 -6.98
C THR A 176 23.59 9.01 -6.48
N ALA A 177 22.66 8.77 -5.56
CA ALA A 177 22.10 9.86 -4.74
C ALA A 177 21.77 9.44 -3.30
N TRP A 178 22.38 8.36 -2.80
CA TRP A 178 22.14 7.88 -1.41
C TRP A 178 23.41 7.59 -0.61
N LEU A 179 24.58 8.12 -1.00
CA LEU A 179 25.84 7.89 -0.27
C LEU A 179 26.56 9.17 0.22
N LEU A 180 25.89 10.32 0.23
CA LEU A 180 26.49 11.58 0.74
C LEU A 180 25.76 12.24 1.92
N ARG A 181 24.75 11.58 2.52
CA ARG A 181 24.02 12.15 3.67
C ARG A 181 24.32 11.50 5.04
N SER A 182 25.07 10.39 5.09
CA SER A 182 25.45 9.76 6.37
C SER A 182 26.76 10.30 6.97
N ARG A 183 27.55 11.08 6.22
CA ARG A 183 28.86 11.57 6.71
C ARG A 183 28.86 12.98 7.33
N ARG A 184 27.70 13.67 7.39
CA ARG A 184 27.57 15.01 8.01
C ARG A 184 26.87 15.05 9.38
N ARG A 185 26.50 13.90 9.96
CA ARG A 185 25.84 13.85 11.29
C ARG A 185 26.74 13.47 12.46
N SER A 186 28.03 13.17 12.22
CA SER A 186 28.98 12.79 13.28
C SER A 186 30.07 13.84 13.57
N ALA A 187 29.94 15.07 13.09
CA ALA A 187 30.90 16.17 13.35
C ALA A 187 30.20 17.39 13.95
N GLY A 188 29.48 17.19 15.06
CA GLY A 188 28.73 18.25 15.71
C GLY A 188 28.14 17.84 17.05
N ARG A 189 28.98 17.34 17.97
CA ARG A 189 28.75 17.42 19.42
C ARG A 189 29.98 16.90 20.18
N SER A 190 30.60 17.84 20.90
CA SER A 190 31.53 17.71 22.05
C SER A 190 32.90 17.11 21.78
#